data_AF-U3U192-F1
#
_entry.id   AF-U3U192-F1
#
_cell.length_a   1.000
_cell.length_b   1.000
_cell.length_c   1.000
_cell.angle_alpha   90.00
_cell.angle_beta   90.00
_cell.angle_gamma   90.00
#
_symmetry.space_group_name_H-M   'P 1'
#
loop_
_entity.id
_entity.type
_entity.pdbx_description
1 polymer ?
#
loop_
_entity_poly.entity_id
_entity_poly.type
_entity_poly.pdbx_seq_one_letter_code
_entity_poly.pdbx_strand_id
1 'polypeptide(L)'
;MPVATTFQHSAIAFLPHPDVKGKADLQGKTFLLAAEAYTSYWPWAQSALSLKNARVRPYTFSIQPFLADKTLVQQGYITSEPFAVQKAHAQANVYPISEWGYPPYGNSIVCMKSTIEKRPQAVAAFVKASMQGWKNYLQDPGAGNVLIRKENPQMSEE
;
A
#
# COMPACT_ATOMS: atom_id res chain seq x y z
N MET A 1 13.13 -12.71 -8.13
CA MET A 1 13.14 -13.57 -6.94
C MET A 1 13.17 -12.68 -5.70
N PRO A 2 12.24 -12.85 -4.74
CA PRO A 2 12.28 -12.18 -3.44
C PRO A 2 13.49 -12.64 -2.61
N VAL A 3 14.13 -11.72 -1.90
CA VAL A 3 15.28 -12.01 -1.02
C VAL A 3 15.12 -11.47 0.41
N ALA A 4 14.21 -10.53 0.62
CA ALA A 4 13.84 -9.99 1.92
C ALA A 4 12.50 -9.23 1.83
N THR A 5 11.94 -8.85 2.98
CA THR A 5 10.74 -8.02 3.09
C THR A 5 10.83 -7.13 4.33
N THR A 6 10.17 -5.98 4.34
CA THR A 6 10.17 -5.06 5.49
C THR A 6 8.83 -5.00 6.20
N PHE A 7 7.73 -5.39 5.53
CA PHE A 7 6.40 -5.45 6.15
C PHE A 7 5.92 -6.91 6.21
N GLN A 8 5.35 -7.30 7.36
CA GLN A 8 4.80 -8.64 7.56
C GLN A 8 3.51 -8.87 6.75
N HIS A 9 2.82 -7.80 6.37
CA HIS A 9 1.62 -7.82 5.56
C HIS A 9 1.64 -6.69 4.53
N SER A 10 0.91 -6.85 3.43
CA SER A 10 0.62 -5.73 2.53
C SER A 10 -0.07 -4.59 3.29
N ALA A 11 0.42 -3.36 3.11
CA ALA A 11 -0.19 -2.15 3.66
C ALA A 11 -1.22 -1.51 2.71
N ILE A 12 -1.65 -2.25 1.68
CA ILE A 12 -2.76 -1.85 0.82
C ILE A 12 -4.08 -2.00 1.59
N ALA A 13 -4.95 -1.02 1.43
CA ALA A 13 -6.30 -1.01 1.96
C ALA A 13 -7.30 -0.56 0.90
N PHE A 14 -8.55 -0.96 1.12
CA PHE A 14 -9.70 -0.31 0.51
C PHE A 14 -10.23 0.78 1.44
N LEU A 15 -10.42 1.97 0.89
CA LEU A 15 -10.95 3.14 1.57
C LEU A 15 -12.34 3.45 0.99
N PRO A 16 -13.40 2.89 1.57
CA PRO A 16 -14.75 3.29 1.23
C PRO A 16 -15.24 4.44 2.12
N HIS A 17 -16.37 5.03 1.74
CA HIS A 17 -17.10 5.99 2.55
C HIS A 17 -17.65 5.35 3.85
N PRO A 18 -17.93 6.14 4.91
CA PRO A 18 -18.32 5.62 6.22
C PRO A 18 -19.61 4.77 6.25
N ASP A 19 -20.46 4.84 5.22
CA ASP A 19 -21.67 4.02 5.07
C ASP A 19 -21.36 2.53 4.84
N VAL A 20 -20.20 2.21 4.29
CA VAL A 20 -19.75 0.83 4.04
C VAL A 20 -19.23 0.27 5.35
N LYS A 21 -19.92 -0.71 5.94
CA LYS A 21 -19.57 -1.26 7.27
C LYS A 21 -18.73 -2.52 7.22
N GLY A 22 -18.58 -3.12 6.04
CA GLY A 22 -17.64 -4.21 5.85
C GLY A 22 -17.64 -4.78 4.44
N LYS A 23 -17.06 -5.97 4.32
CA LYS A 23 -16.83 -6.68 3.05
C LYS A 23 -18.10 -6.86 2.20
N ALA A 24 -19.25 -7.11 2.82
CA ALA A 24 -20.51 -7.32 2.10
C ALA A 24 -20.97 -6.04 1.37
N ASP A 25 -20.73 -4.87 1.94
CA ASP A 25 -21.17 -3.58 1.41
C ASP A 25 -20.29 -3.07 0.26
N LEU A 26 -19.21 -3.78 -0.06
CA LEU A 26 -18.35 -3.51 -1.21
C LEU A 26 -18.96 -3.99 -2.54
N GLN A 27 -19.97 -4.85 -2.50
CA GLN A 27 -20.57 -5.41 -3.70
C GLN A 27 -21.26 -4.31 -4.53
N GLY A 28 -21.05 -4.34 -5.85
CA GLY A 28 -21.62 -3.37 -6.77
C GLY A 28 -21.01 -1.97 -6.73
N LYS A 29 -20.05 -1.69 -5.84
CA LYS A 29 -19.33 -0.42 -5.79
C LYS A 29 -18.30 -0.31 -6.94
N THR A 30 -17.85 0.92 -7.18
CA THR A 30 -16.82 1.21 -8.17
C THR A 30 -15.48 1.45 -7.47
N PHE A 31 -14.46 0.69 -7.83
CA PHE A 31 -13.13 0.79 -7.24
C PHE A 31 -12.21 1.69 -8.07
N LEU A 32 -11.49 2.58 -7.40
CA LEU A 32 -10.36 3.29 -7.99
C LEU A 32 -9.09 2.49 -7.74
N LEU A 33 -8.51 1.91 -8.78
CA LEU A 33 -7.34 1.04 -8.69
C LEU A 33 -6.22 1.54 -9.61
N ALA A 34 -4.99 1.54 -9.09
CA ALA A 34 -3.81 1.85 -9.89
C ALA A 34 -3.37 0.61 -10.70
N ALA A 35 -2.50 0.82 -11.70
CA ALA A 35 -2.19 -0.18 -12.71
C ALA A 35 -1.58 -1.48 -12.12
N GLU A 36 -0.83 -1.37 -11.02
CA GLU A 36 -0.24 -2.52 -10.34
C GLU A 36 -1.26 -3.42 -9.63
N ALA A 37 -2.43 -2.90 -9.28
CA ALA A 37 -3.46 -3.66 -8.59
C ALA A 37 -3.99 -4.82 -9.46
N TYR A 38 -4.12 -4.58 -10.77
CA TYR A 38 -4.71 -5.53 -11.72
C TYR A 38 -3.93 -6.84 -11.82
N THR A 39 -2.62 -6.82 -11.61
CA THR A 39 -1.75 -8.01 -11.66
C THR A 39 -1.32 -8.51 -10.28
N SER A 40 -1.64 -7.77 -9.21
CA SER A 40 -1.25 -8.13 -7.84
C SER A 40 -2.45 -8.63 -7.03
N TYR A 41 -3.14 -7.75 -6.32
CA TYR A 41 -4.16 -8.13 -5.35
C TYR A 41 -5.58 -8.13 -5.93
N TRP A 42 -5.85 -7.46 -7.05
CA TRP A 42 -7.21 -7.38 -7.58
C TRP A 42 -7.79 -8.73 -8.02
N PRO A 43 -7.04 -9.62 -8.71
CA PRO A 43 -7.55 -10.96 -9.02
C PRO A 43 -7.90 -11.76 -7.77
N TRP A 44 -7.08 -11.63 -6.71
CA TRP A 44 -7.39 -12.22 -5.41
C TRP A 44 -8.67 -11.62 -4.82
N ALA A 45 -8.83 -10.30 -4.83
CA ALA A 45 -10.00 -9.61 -4.29
C ALA A 45 -11.29 -10.02 -5.03
N GLN A 46 -11.23 -10.13 -6.36
CA GLN A 46 -12.35 -10.60 -7.17
C GLN A 46 -12.79 -12.02 -6.78
N SER A 47 -11.84 -12.91 -6.49
CA SER A 47 -12.15 -14.29 -6.08
C SER A 47 -12.54 -14.40 -4.61
N ALA A 48 -11.66 -13.99 -3.70
CA ALA A 48 -11.81 -14.16 -2.26
C ALA A 48 -12.87 -13.23 -1.64
N LEU A 49 -13.17 -12.11 -2.30
CA LEU A 49 -14.16 -11.13 -1.83
C LEU A 49 -15.40 -11.04 -2.73
N SER A 50 -15.54 -11.94 -3.70
CA SER A 50 -16.68 -11.98 -4.63
C SER A 50 -16.86 -10.71 -5.47
N LEU A 51 -15.80 -9.91 -5.67
CA LEU A 51 -15.86 -8.62 -6.37
C LEU A 51 -15.77 -8.73 -7.90
N LYS A 52 -16.10 -9.88 -8.50
CA LYS A 52 -16.02 -10.08 -9.96
C LYS A 52 -16.86 -9.08 -10.77
N ASN A 53 -18.00 -8.65 -10.22
CA ASN A 53 -18.91 -7.71 -10.85
C ASN A 53 -18.69 -6.25 -10.41
N ALA A 54 -17.66 -5.99 -9.60
CA ALA A 54 -17.32 -4.63 -9.22
C ALA A 54 -16.81 -3.86 -10.44
N ARG A 55 -17.22 -2.59 -10.54
CA ARG A 55 -16.71 -1.70 -11.58
C ARG A 55 -15.34 -1.20 -11.15
N VAL A 56 -14.45 -0.97 -12.11
CA VAL A 56 -13.12 -0.42 -11.83
C VAL A 56 -12.88 0.81 -12.69
N ARG A 57 -12.26 1.83 -12.09
CA ARG A 57 -11.75 3.02 -12.77
C ARG A 57 -10.28 3.21 -12.37
N PRO A 58 -9.46 3.85 -13.22
CA PRO A 58 -8.07 4.16 -12.87
C PRO A 58 -8.00 5.06 -11.63
N TYR A 59 -7.13 4.70 -10.68
CA TYR A 59 -6.69 5.60 -9.61
C TYR A 59 -5.61 6.54 -10.16
N THR A 60 -5.81 7.85 -10.02
CA THR A 60 -4.93 8.90 -10.54
C THR A 60 -4.07 9.53 -9.44
N PHE A 61 -3.84 8.82 -8.32
CA PHE A 61 -3.08 9.33 -7.16
C PHE A 61 -3.67 10.61 -6.56
N SER A 62 -5.00 10.75 -6.59
CA SER A 62 -5.75 11.87 -6.04
C SER A 62 -6.97 11.36 -5.30
N ILE A 63 -7.23 11.93 -4.11
CA ILE A 63 -8.44 11.64 -3.32
C ILE A 63 -9.68 12.38 -3.83
N GLN A 64 -9.54 13.34 -4.74
CA GLN A 64 -10.65 14.20 -5.17
C GLN A 64 -11.84 13.42 -5.77
N PRO A 65 -11.64 12.41 -6.64
CA PRO A 65 -12.76 11.60 -7.13
C PRO A 65 -13.50 10.89 -6.00
N PHE A 66 -12.78 10.37 -4.99
CA PHE A 66 -13.39 9.74 -3.82
C PHE A 66 -14.23 10.73 -3.01
N LEU A 67 -13.75 11.95 -2.80
CA LEU A 67 -14.51 12.99 -2.10
C LEU A 67 -15.78 13.40 -2.84
N ALA A 68 -15.72 13.44 -4.18
CA ALA A 68 -16.82 13.86 -5.03
C ALA A 68 -17.93 12.81 -5.19
N ASP A 69 -17.62 11.52 -5.05
CA ASP A 69 -18.55 10.43 -5.33
C ASP A 69 -18.56 9.38 -4.21
N LYS A 70 -19.68 9.37 -3.46
CA LYS A 70 -19.91 8.47 -2.32
C LYS A 70 -20.03 6.99 -2.69
N THR A 71 -20.17 6.68 -3.97
CA THR A 71 -20.27 5.30 -4.46
C THR A 71 -18.89 4.65 -4.69
N LEU A 72 -17.82 5.44 -4.62
CA LEU A 72 -16.47 4.97 -4.87
C LEU A 72 -15.83 4.31 -3.66
N VAL A 73 -14.96 3.35 -3.95
CA VAL A 73 -14.01 2.76 -3.02
C VAL A 73 -12.62 3.03 -3.57
N GLN A 74 -11.78 3.72 -2.81
CA GLN A 74 -10.43 4.06 -3.25
C GLN A 74 -9.42 3.03 -2.76
N GLN A 75 -8.52 2.56 -3.62
CA GLN A 75 -7.28 1.92 -3.17
C GLN A 75 -6.44 2.95 -2.41
N GLY A 76 -5.79 2.53 -1.33
CA GLY A 76 -4.79 3.36 -0.66
C GLY A 76 -3.77 2.53 0.12
N TYR A 77 -2.71 3.21 0.56
CA TYR A 77 -1.76 2.75 1.54
C TYR A 77 -2.21 3.23 2.92
N ILE A 78 -2.25 2.35 3.91
CA ILE A 78 -2.81 2.67 5.25
C ILE A 78 -2.14 3.88 5.94
N THR A 79 -0.89 4.18 5.59
CA THR A 79 -0.12 5.30 6.14
C THR A 79 -0.22 6.59 5.33
N SER A 80 -0.99 6.63 4.24
CA SER A 80 -0.98 7.74 3.28
C SER A 80 -2.37 8.28 2.98
N GLU A 81 -3.20 7.56 2.20
CA GLU A 81 -4.50 8.06 1.79
C GLU A 81 -5.44 8.41 2.96
N PRO A 82 -5.48 7.66 4.09
CA PRO A 82 -6.31 8.07 5.23
C PRO A 82 -5.94 9.45 5.78
N PHE A 83 -4.65 9.77 5.83
CA PHE A 83 -4.17 11.09 6.26
C PHE A 83 -4.59 12.18 5.27
N ALA A 84 -4.48 11.92 3.96
CA ALA A 84 -4.91 12.88 2.94
C ALA A 84 -6.42 13.17 3.02
N VAL A 85 -7.25 12.13 3.23
CA VAL A 85 -8.70 12.27 3.44
C VAL A 85 -9.00 13.11 4.69
N GLN A 86 -8.28 12.86 5.78
CA GLN A 86 -8.44 13.64 7.02
C GLN A 86 -8.04 15.11 6.84
N LYS A 87 -6.94 15.39 6.12
CA LYS A 87 -6.50 16.77 5.78
C LYS A 87 -7.54 17.52 4.93
N ALA A 88 -8.34 16.80 4.15
CA ALA A 88 -9.47 17.36 3.41
C ALA A 88 -10.76 17.50 4.26
N HIS A 89 -10.68 17.32 5.58
CA HIS A 89 -11.82 17.33 6.50
C HIS A 89 -12.92 16.32 6.16
N ALA A 90 -12.54 15.20 5.52
CA ALA A 90 -13.42 14.10 5.17
C ALA A 90 -13.13 12.85 6.01
N GLN A 91 -13.95 11.82 5.84
CA GLN A 91 -13.80 10.54 6.52
C GLN A 91 -13.86 9.39 5.51
N ALA A 92 -13.06 8.35 5.77
CA ALA A 92 -13.10 7.09 5.08
C ALA A 92 -12.93 5.97 6.10
N ASN A 93 -13.60 4.84 5.88
CA ASN A 93 -13.21 3.63 6.58
C ASN A 93 -11.92 3.11 5.96
N VAL A 94 -11.12 2.38 6.74
CA VAL A 94 -9.87 1.78 6.26
C VAL A 94 -9.99 0.27 6.42
N TYR A 95 -9.97 -0.45 5.31
CA TYR A 95 -10.02 -1.91 5.30
C TYR A 95 -8.74 -2.49 4.72
N PRO A 96 -7.74 -2.81 5.57
CA PRO A 96 -6.53 -3.51 5.13
C PRO A 96 -6.91 -4.85 4.52
N ILE A 97 -6.53 -5.09 3.26
CA ILE A 97 -6.92 -6.33 2.59
C ILE A 97 -6.21 -7.56 3.15
N SER A 98 -5.10 -7.35 3.86
CA SER A 98 -4.40 -8.38 4.63
C SER A 98 -5.26 -9.00 5.74
N GLU A 99 -6.12 -8.21 6.38
CA GLU A 99 -7.05 -8.71 7.41
C GLU A 99 -8.12 -9.65 6.83
N TRP A 100 -8.35 -9.58 5.52
CA TRP A 100 -9.24 -10.49 4.80
C TRP A 100 -8.51 -11.65 4.13
N GLY A 101 -7.23 -11.83 4.47
CA GLY A 101 -6.43 -12.97 4.04
C GLY A 101 -5.67 -12.75 2.75
N TYR A 102 -5.41 -11.51 2.33
CA TYR A 102 -4.47 -11.26 1.23
C TYR A 102 -3.06 -11.70 1.66
N PRO A 103 -2.48 -12.75 1.05
CA PRO A 103 -1.29 -13.40 1.63
C PRO A 103 0.04 -12.63 1.59
N PRO A 104 0.35 -11.83 0.54
CA PRO A 104 1.71 -11.30 0.37
C PRO A 104 2.22 -10.39 1.49
N TYR A 105 3.50 -10.55 1.79
CA TYR A 105 4.31 -9.59 2.53
C TYR A 105 4.39 -8.25 1.77
N GLY A 106 4.41 -7.14 2.50
CA GLY A 106 4.56 -5.80 1.93
C GLY A 106 6.03 -5.38 1.77
N ASN A 107 6.34 -4.55 0.78
CA ASN A 107 7.69 -4.00 0.57
C ASN A 107 8.78 -5.07 0.43
N SER A 108 8.53 -6.04 -0.46
CA SER A 108 9.50 -7.08 -0.80
C SER A 108 10.69 -6.51 -1.57
N ILE A 109 11.90 -6.90 -1.18
CA ILE A 109 13.13 -6.67 -1.93
C ILE A 109 13.29 -7.82 -2.93
N VAL A 110 13.32 -7.48 -4.22
CA VAL A 110 13.42 -8.45 -5.31
C VAL A 110 14.65 -8.17 -6.18
N CYS A 111 15.27 -9.24 -6.68
CA CYS A 111 16.31 -9.14 -7.72
C CYS A 111 16.18 -10.28 -8.73
N MET A 112 16.90 -10.18 -9.85
CA MET A 112 16.99 -11.28 -10.81
C MET A 112 17.69 -12.49 -10.19
N LYS A 113 17.30 -13.70 -10.60
CA LYS A 113 17.98 -14.93 -10.16
C LYS A 113 19.49 -14.88 -10.44
N SER A 114 19.86 -14.40 -11.62
CA SER A 114 21.25 -14.22 -12.02
C SER A 114 22.05 -13.27 -11.12
N THR A 115 21.40 -12.28 -10.49
CA THR A 115 22.05 -11.38 -9.53
C THR A 115 22.44 -12.13 -8.26
N ILE A 116 21.58 -13.04 -7.79
CA ILE A 116 21.87 -13.90 -6.63
C ILE A 116 23.01 -14.85 -6.97
N GLU A 117 22.96 -15.48 -8.14
CA GLU A 117 23.97 -16.46 -8.57
C GLU A 117 25.34 -15.81 -8.79
N LYS A 118 25.38 -14.64 -9.46
CA LYS A 118 26.64 -13.98 -9.84
C LYS A 118 27.20 -13.05 -8.76
N ARG A 119 26.35 -12.50 -7.88
CA ARG A 119 26.74 -11.48 -6.89
C ARG A 119 26.14 -11.76 -5.50
N PRO A 120 26.25 -12.98 -4.96
CA PRO A 120 25.57 -13.35 -3.71
C PRO A 120 26.01 -12.48 -2.52
N GLN A 121 27.30 -12.14 -2.42
CA GLN A 121 27.82 -11.31 -1.34
C GLN A 121 27.25 -9.88 -1.38
N ALA A 122 27.06 -9.30 -2.57
CA ALA A 122 26.48 -7.97 -2.70
C ALA A 122 24.99 -7.97 -2.29
N VAL A 123 24.24 -9.01 -2.66
CA VAL A 123 22.84 -9.17 -2.24
C VAL A 123 22.75 -9.30 -0.73
N ALA A 124 23.58 -10.14 -0.11
CA ALA A 124 23.60 -10.31 1.34
C ALA A 124 23.97 -9.01 2.08
N ALA A 125 25.00 -8.29 1.60
CA ALA A 125 25.42 -7.01 2.16
C ALA A 125 24.30 -5.95 2.05
N PHE A 126 23.64 -5.86 0.90
CA PHE A 126 22.50 -4.96 0.69
C PHE A 126 21.37 -5.26 1.67
N VAL A 127 20.91 -6.52 1.74
CA VAL A 127 19.84 -6.92 2.66
C VAL A 127 20.20 -6.60 4.11
N LYS A 128 21.43 -6.95 4.55
CA LYS A 128 21.88 -6.67 5.92
C LYS A 128 21.90 -5.17 6.22
N ALA A 129 22.43 -4.35 5.31
CA ALA A 129 22.46 -2.90 5.48
C ALA A 129 21.05 -2.30 5.52
N SER A 130 20.14 -2.73 4.64
CA SER A 130 18.75 -2.28 4.63
C SER A 130 18.03 -2.63 5.94
N MET A 131 18.17 -3.85 6.45
CA MET A 131 17.54 -4.26 7.71
C MET A 131 18.11 -3.50 8.92
N GLN A 132 19.43 -3.24 8.94
CA GLN A 132 20.03 -2.40 9.97
C GLN A 132 19.51 -0.96 9.91
N GLY A 133 19.33 -0.41 8.70
CA GLY A 133 18.70 0.91 8.51
C GLY A 133 17.31 0.99 9.11
N TRP A 134 16.45 0.00 8.84
CA TRP A 134 15.13 -0.10 9.46
C TRP A 134 15.20 -0.20 10.98
N LYS A 135 16.08 -1.05 11.52
CA LYS A 135 16.27 -1.18 12.97
C LYS A 135 16.66 0.15 13.61
N ASN A 136 17.60 0.88 13.00
CA ASN A 136 18.04 2.18 13.48
C ASN A 136 16.89 3.20 13.42
N TYR A 137 16.17 3.28 12.29
CA TYR A 137 15.08 4.23 12.10
C TYR A 137 13.94 4.02 13.10
N LEU A 138 13.59 2.76 13.39
CA LEU A 138 12.55 2.43 14.35
C LEU A 138 12.97 2.73 15.81
N GLN A 139 14.27 2.80 16.09
CA GLN A 139 14.80 3.20 17.40
C GLN A 139 14.91 4.72 17.54
N ASP A 140 15.47 5.38 16.53
CA ASP A 140 15.58 6.83 16.43
C ASP A 140 15.45 7.27 14.95
N PRO A 141 14.30 7.86 14.57
CA PRO A 141 14.06 8.25 13.19
C PRO A 141 14.73 9.58 12.81
N GLY A 142 15.28 10.34 13.77
CA GLY A 142 15.68 11.73 13.56
C GLY A 142 16.62 11.94 12.37
N ALA A 143 17.72 11.18 12.33
CA ALA A 143 18.67 11.25 11.22
C ALA A 143 18.06 10.78 9.89
N GLY A 144 17.19 9.78 9.92
CA GLY A 144 16.48 9.30 8.74
C GLY A 144 15.51 10.33 8.17
N ASN A 145 14.73 10.99 9.02
CA ASN A 145 13.79 12.04 8.64
C ASN A 145 14.50 13.21 7.94
N VAL A 146 15.69 13.61 8.43
CA VAL A 146 16.50 14.64 7.77
C VAL A 146 16.87 14.24 6.34
N LEU A 147 17.29 12.99 6.12
CA LEU A 147 17.62 12.48 4.78
C LEU A 147 16.38 12.40 3.89
N ILE A 148 15.27 11.88 4.41
CA ILE A 148 14.01 11.74 3.66
C ILE A 148 13.50 13.12 3.21
N ARG A 149 13.49 14.13 4.09
CA ARG A 149 13.03 15.48 3.74
C ARG A 149 13.95 16.19 2.76
N LYS A 150 15.27 15.93 2.84
CA LYS A 150 16.22 16.46 1.87
C LYS A 150 15.91 15.95 0.46
N GLU A 151 15.57 14.67 0.32
CA GLU A 151 15.26 14.04 -0.97
C GLU A 151 13.78 14.25 -1.38
N ASN A 152 12.90 14.54 -0.43
CA ASN A 152 11.48 14.85 -0.67
C ASN A 152 11.08 16.16 0.04
N PRO A 153 11.36 17.33 -0.57
CA PRO A 153 11.06 18.64 0.03
C PRO A 153 9.57 18.91 0.28
N GLN A 154 8.67 18.12 -0.31
CA GLN A 154 7.23 18.24 -0.10
C GLN A 154 6.75 17.54 1.18
N MET A 155 7.60 16.75 1.83
CA MET A 155 7.26 16.04 3.07
C MET A 155 7.36 16.96 4.28
N SER A 156 6.21 17.26 4.89
CA SER A 156 6.09 18.00 6.15
C SER A 156 6.47 17.14 7.36
N GLU A 157 6.62 17.78 8.54
CA GLU A 157 6.85 17.07 9.81
C GLU A 157 5.60 16.40 10.39
N GLU A 158 4.42 16.78 9.89
CA GLU A 158 3.11 16.25 10.29
C GLU A 158 2.74 14.94 9.60
#